data_AF-A0A8C8TZT8-F1
#
_entry.id   AF-A0A8C8TZT8-F1
#
_cell.length_a   1.000
_cell.length_b   1.000
_cell.length_c   1.000
_cell.angle_alpha   90.00
_cell.angle_beta   90.00
_cell.angle_gamma   90.00
#
_symmetry.space_group_name_H-M   'P 1'
#
loop_
_entity.id
_entity.type
_entity.pdbx_description
1 polymer ?
#
loop_
_entity_poly.entity_id
_entity_poly.type
_entity_poly.pdbx_seq_one_letter_code
_entity_poly.pdbx_strand_id
1 'polypeptide(L)'
;MCASVKYNIRGPALIPRMKTKHRLYYVTLFSIVLLGLIATGVFQFWPHSIESSSDGGVEKRSIREVPVVRLPAASPIPERGDLSCRMHTCFDVYRCGFNPKNKIKVYIYPLKKYVDDAGVPVSSTISREYNELLTAISDSDYYTDDISRACLFVPSIDVLNQNPLRIKETAQALAQLSRWDRGTNHLLFNMLPGGPPDYNTALDVPRDRALLAGGGFSTWTYRQGYDVSIPVFSPLSTEVALPEKAPGPRRYFLLSSQMAIHPEYREELEALQAKHRESVLVLDKCTNLSEGVLSVRKRCYQHQAFDYPQVLQEATFCVVLRGARLGQAVLSDVLQAGCVPVVIADSYVLPFSEVLDWKRASVVVPEEKMSDMYSILQNIPQRQIEEMQRQARWFWEAYFQSIKAIALATLQIINDRIYPYAAISYEEWNDPPTVKWTSVSNPLFLPLIPPQSQGFTAIVLTYDRVESLFRVITEVSKVPSLSKLLVVWNNQNKNPPEESLWPKIRVPLKVVRTAENKLSNRFFPYDEIETEAVLAIDDDIIMLTSDELQFGYEATPSASCSCREEHHHRPKATQPTVVIHTTE
;
A
#
# COMPACT_ATOMS: atom_id res chain seq x y z
N MET A 1 40.34 77.04 22.90
CA MET A 1 41.59 77.54 22.29
C MET A 1 41.97 76.61 21.16
N CYS A 2 42.08 77.15 19.95
CA CYS A 2 42.53 76.45 18.75
C CYS A 2 44.01 76.07 18.86
N ALA A 3 44.39 74.90 18.34
CA ALA A 3 45.69 74.72 17.70
C ALA A 3 45.57 73.63 16.62
N SER A 4 45.78 74.07 15.39
CA SER A 4 45.80 73.30 14.14
C SER A 4 47.16 72.60 13.98
N VAL A 5 47.18 71.36 13.49
CA VAL A 5 48.40 70.77 12.92
C VAL A 5 48.08 70.10 11.60
N LYS A 6 48.71 70.62 10.54
CA LYS A 6 48.71 70.12 9.16
C LYS A 6 49.82 69.08 8.95
N TYR A 7 49.46 68.03 8.21
CA TYR A 7 50.20 67.23 7.22
C TYR A 7 51.64 66.75 7.47
N ASN A 8 51.81 65.42 7.36
CA ASN A 8 52.90 64.85 6.53
C ASN A 8 52.49 63.47 5.97
N ILE A 9 52.30 63.42 4.65
CA ILE A 9 52.07 62.17 3.89
C ILE A 9 53.45 61.53 3.66
N ARG A 10 53.64 60.29 4.11
CA ARG A 10 54.74 59.41 3.67
C ARG A 10 54.12 58.19 2.99
N GLY A 11 54.50 58.00 1.71
CA GLY A 11 53.96 57.00 0.80
C GLY A 11 54.30 55.54 1.14
N PRO A 12 53.72 54.59 0.39
CA PRO A 12 53.75 53.17 0.72
C PRO A 12 55.11 52.51 0.42
N ALA A 13 55.45 51.55 1.28
CA ALA A 13 56.67 50.76 1.23
C ALA A 13 56.78 49.92 -0.06
N LEU A 14 57.98 49.91 -0.64
CA LEU A 14 58.35 49.20 -1.86
C LEU A 14 58.25 47.68 -1.68
N ILE A 15 57.33 47.07 -2.43
CA ILE A 15 57.26 45.61 -2.67
C ILE A 15 58.51 45.20 -3.48
N PRO A 16 59.24 44.12 -3.13
CA PRO A 16 60.43 43.72 -3.87
C PRO A 16 60.05 43.28 -5.29
N ARG A 17 60.58 44.00 -6.31
CA ARG A 17 60.45 43.62 -7.73
C ARG A 17 61.17 42.29 -7.97
N MET A 18 60.41 41.22 -8.17
CA MET A 18 60.94 39.96 -8.69
C MET A 18 61.60 40.18 -10.06
N LYS A 19 62.84 39.72 -10.22
CA LYS A 19 63.61 39.79 -11.47
C LYS A 19 62.82 39.12 -12.61
N THR A 20 62.72 39.78 -13.76
CA THR A 20 61.90 39.42 -14.94
C THR A 20 62.03 37.97 -15.40
N LYS A 21 63.19 37.33 -15.21
CA LYS A 21 63.40 35.91 -15.54
C LYS A 21 62.56 34.94 -14.70
N HIS A 22 62.28 35.26 -13.43
CA HIS A 22 61.48 34.39 -12.55
C HIS A 22 59.98 34.64 -12.72
N ARG A 23 59.60 35.86 -13.13
CA ARG A 23 58.20 36.19 -13.42
C ARG A 23 57.65 35.37 -14.59
N LEU A 24 58.44 35.16 -15.64
CA LEU A 24 58.01 34.31 -16.75
C LEU A 24 57.84 32.86 -16.30
N TYR A 25 58.78 32.34 -15.51
CA TYR A 25 58.74 30.97 -14.96
C TYR A 25 57.52 30.72 -14.08
N TYR A 26 57.21 31.62 -13.14
CA TYR A 26 56.04 31.47 -12.27
C TYR A 26 54.72 31.67 -13.03
N VAL A 27 54.69 32.52 -14.06
CA VAL A 27 53.51 32.68 -14.91
C VAL A 27 53.29 31.43 -15.77
N THR A 28 54.33 30.84 -16.36
CA THR A 28 54.18 29.57 -17.08
C THR A 28 53.81 28.43 -16.14
N LEU A 29 54.42 28.34 -14.96
CA LEU A 29 54.07 27.32 -13.97
C LEU A 29 52.59 27.45 -13.53
N PHE A 30 52.13 28.67 -13.25
CA PHE A 30 50.75 28.92 -12.88
C PHE A 30 49.78 28.60 -14.02
N SER A 31 50.12 28.96 -15.27
CA SER A 31 49.30 28.61 -16.43
C SER A 31 49.23 27.09 -16.66
N ILE A 32 50.31 26.35 -16.42
CA ILE A 32 50.33 24.88 -16.53
C ILE A 32 49.46 24.25 -15.44
N VAL A 33 49.57 24.73 -14.19
CA VAL A 33 48.73 24.24 -13.09
C VAL A 33 47.26 24.58 -13.31
N LEU A 34 46.96 25.78 -13.80
CA LEU A 34 45.59 26.20 -14.12
C LEU A 34 45.01 25.38 -15.28
N LEU A 35 45.78 25.12 -16.34
CA LEU A 35 45.37 24.24 -17.43
C LEU A 35 45.19 22.79 -16.96
N GLY A 36 46.02 22.31 -16.04
CA GLY A 36 45.87 21.00 -15.40
C GLY A 36 44.58 20.91 -14.59
N LEU A 37 44.27 21.93 -13.78
CA LEU A 37 43.04 22.00 -12.98
C LEU A 37 41.78 22.13 -13.86
N ILE A 38 41.86 22.92 -14.94
CA ILE A 38 40.78 23.00 -15.93
C ILE A 38 40.64 21.65 -16.60
N ALA A 39 41.71 20.99 -17.05
CA ALA A 39 41.64 19.67 -17.67
C ALA A 39 41.07 18.61 -16.73
N THR A 40 41.41 18.61 -15.43
CA THR A 40 40.83 17.68 -14.45
C THR A 40 39.39 18.00 -14.12
N GLY A 41 39.02 19.28 -14.01
CA GLY A 41 37.62 19.69 -13.84
C GLY A 41 36.79 19.35 -15.07
N VAL A 42 37.38 19.55 -16.25
CA VAL A 42 36.83 19.17 -17.54
C VAL A 42 36.72 17.66 -17.67
N PHE A 43 37.61 16.83 -17.09
CA PHE A 43 37.48 15.36 -17.11
C PHE A 43 36.52 14.81 -16.05
N GLN A 44 36.44 15.44 -14.86
CA GLN A 44 35.49 15.07 -13.80
C GLN A 44 34.07 15.54 -14.08
N PHE A 45 33.92 16.66 -14.80
CA PHE A 45 32.63 17.22 -15.21
C PHE A 45 32.41 17.16 -16.74
N TRP A 46 33.28 16.47 -17.51
CA TRP A 46 32.93 16.10 -18.88
C TRP A 46 31.74 15.15 -18.72
N PRO A 47 30.65 15.37 -19.44
CA PRO A 47 29.64 14.35 -19.54
C PRO A 47 30.32 13.18 -20.24
N HIS A 48 30.65 12.11 -19.51
CA HIS A 48 30.65 10.77 -20.09
C HIS A 48 29.18 10.41 -20.41
N SER A 49 28.54 11.21 -21.26
CA SER A 49 27.59 10.72 -22.24
C SER A 49 28.43 9.98 -23.27
N ILE A 50 28.96 8.82 -22.88
CA ILE A 50 28.94 7.71 -23.80
C ILE A 50 27.45 7.49 -24.03
N GLU A 51 26.92 8.14 -25.07
CA GLU A 51 25.79 7.58 -25.80
C GLU A 51 26.26 6.19 -26.23
N SER A 52 26.04 5.20 -25.37
CA SER A 52 25.82 3.87 -25.90
C SER A 52 24.58 4.04 -26.75
N SER A 53 24.78 3.93 -28.06
CA SER A 53 23.74 3.59 -29.03
C SER A 53 23.19 2.19 -28.73
N SER A 54 22.70 1.99 -27.51
CA SER A 54 21.64 1.05 -27.20
C SER A 54 20.35 1.85 -27.33
N ASP A 55 19.92 1.97 -28.58
CA ASP A 55 18.58 2.34 -28.98
C ASP A 55 17.59 1.39 -28.25
N GLY A 56 17.13 1.83 -27.10
CA GLY A 56 16.30 1.06 -26.17
C GLY A 56 15.62 1.97 -25.13
N GLY A 57 15.65 3.29 -25.35
CA GLY A 57 14.65 4.17 -24.76
C GLY A 57 13.34 3.78 -25.42
N VAL A 58 12.37 3.32 -24.63
CA VAL A 58 11.02 3.00 -25.08
C VAL A 58 10.51 4.22 -25.84
N GLU A 59 10.56 4.16 -27.17
CA GLU A 59 9.96 5.15 -28.06
C GLU A 59 8.57 5.43 -27.51
N LYS A 60 8.24 6.73 -27.38
CA LYS A 60 6.88 7.22 -27.13
C LYS A 60 5.90 6.33 -27.90
N ARG A 61 5.26 5.40 -27.19
CA ARG A 61 4.56 4.25 -27.79
C ARG A 61 3.62 4.76 -28.86
N SER A 62 4.03 4.64 -30.12
CA SER A 62 3.17 4.99 -31.25
C SER A 62 2.05 3.97 -31.25
N ILE A 63 0.88 4.36 -30.74
CA ILE A 63 -0.34 3.53 -30.65
C ILE A 63 -0.74 2.98 -32.04
N ARG A 64 -0.17 3.53 -33.12
CA ARG A 64 -0.53 3.22 -34.51
C ARG A 64 0.10 1.93 -35.05
N GLU A 65 1.22 1.44 -34.51
CA GLU A 65 1.92 0.24 -35.01
C GLU A 65 2.15 -0.81 -33.90
N VAL A 66 1.07 -1.26 -33.28
CA VAL A 66 1.10 -2.28 -32.23
C VAL A 66 0.86 -3.67 -32.82
N PRO A 67 1.66 -4.70 -32.48
CA PRO A 67 1.46 -6.06 -32.98
C PRO A 67 0.09 -6.61 -32.56
N VAL A 68 -0.61 -7.21 -33.52
CA VAL A 68 -1.94 -7.82 -33.31
C VAL A 68 -1.79 -9.29 -32.97
N VAL A 69 -2.40 -9.72 -31.87
CA VAL A 69 -2.49 -11.12 -31.44
C VAL A 69 -3.94 -11.58 -31.57
N ARG A 70 -4.14 -12.67 -32.32
CA ARG A 70 -5.46 -13.32 -32.42
C ARG A 70 -5.62 -14.30 -31.27
N LEU A 71 -6.78 -14.29 -30.63
CA LEU A 71 -7.16 -15.21 -29.57
C LEU A 71 -8.16 -16.23 -30.13
N PRO A 72 -7.71 -17.46 -30.42
CA PRO A 72 -8.61 -18.56 -30.75
C PRO A 72 -9.66 -18.76 -29.66
N ALA A 73 -10.90 -19.11 -30.04
CA ALA A 73 -11.96 -19.44 -29.09
C ALA A 73 -11.57 -20.55 -28.09
N ALA A 74 -10.68 -21.46 -28.49
CA ALA A 74 -10.12 -22.54 -27.68
C ALA A 74 -8.93 -22.13 -26.79
N SER A 75 -8.54 -20.85 -26.78
CA SER A 75 -7.45 -20.36 -25.93
C SER A 75 -7.76 -20.63 -24.45
N PRO A 76 -6.75 -21.02 -23.66
CA PRO A 76 -6.92 -21.29 -22.24
C PRO A 76 -7.46 -20.07 -21.52
N ILE A 77 -8.28 -20.31 -20.50
CA ILE A 77 -8.84 -19.29 -19.63
C ILE A 77 -8.27 -19.56 -18.23
N PRO A 78 -7.73 -18.54 -17.54
CA PRO A 78 -7.36 -18.63 -16.14
C PRO A 78 -8.51 -19.13 -15.27
N GLU A 79 -8.18 -19.74 -14.14
CA GLU A 79 -9.17 -19.98 -13.09
C GLU A 79 -9.62 -18.65 -12.46
N ARG A 80 -10.76 -18.70 -11.77
CA ARG A 80 -11.22 -17.57 -10.96
C ARG A 80 -10.19 -17.26 -9.88
N GLY A 81 -10.13 -15.99 -9.48
CA GLY A 81 -9.19 -15.54 -8.45
C GLY A 81 -9.34 -16.34 -7.15
N ASP A 82 -8.26 -16.98 -6.70
CA ASP A 82 -8.25 -17.76 -5.46
C ASP A 82 -8.20 -16.82 -4.24
N LEU A 83 -9.25 -16.87 -3.41
CA LEU A 83 -9.40 -16.07 -2.18
C LEU A 83 -8.54 -16.58 -1.02
N SER A 84 -8.05 -17.82 -1.09
CA SER A 84 -7.12 -18.38 -0.10
C SER A 84 -5.68 -17.91 -0.30
N CYS A 85 -5.39 -17.20 -1.39
CA CYS A 85 -4.06 -16.70 -1.66
C CYS A 85 -3.54 -15.77 -0.56
N ARG A 86 -2.30 -16.02 -0.17
CA ARG A 86 -1.47 -15.25 0.75
C ARG A 86 -0.09 -15.08 0.14
N MET A 87 0.70 -14.18 0.73
CA MET A 87 2.05 -13.91 0.26
C MET A 87 2.94 -15.16 0.28
N HIS A 88 2.73 -16.09 1.21
CA HIS A 88 3.52 -17.31 1.31
C HIS A 88 2.96 -18.50 0.48
N THR A 89 1.73 -18.43 -0.03
CA THR A 89 1.10 -19.54 -0.78
C THR A 89 1.04 -19.30 -2.29
N CYS A 90 0.84 -18.05 -2.70
CA CYS A 90 0.55 -17.69 -4.09
C CYS A 90 1.58 -16.75 -4.73
N PHE A 91 2.46 -16.15 -3.92
CA PHE A 91 3.55 -15.31 -4.39
C PHE A 91 4.88 -16.07 -4.36
N ASP A 92 5.69 -15.90 -5.41
CA ASP A 92 7.04 -16.47 -5.50
C ASP A 92 8.07 -15.40 -5.13
N VAL A 93 8.44 -15.36 -3.84
CA VAL A 93 9.42 -14.41 -3.30
C VAL A 93 10.82 -14.64 -3.90
N TYR A 94 11.14 -15.84 -4.37
CA TYR A 94 12.46 -16.16 -4.92
C TYR A 94 12.74 -15.43 -6.25
N ARG A 95 11.69 -15.03 -6.99
CA ARG A 95 11.83 -14.16 -8.17
C ARG A 95 12.32 -12.76 -7.83
N CYS A 96 12.21 -12.36 -6.57
CA CYS A 96 12.59 -11.03 -6.10
C CYS A 96 14.04 -11.00 -5.59
N GLY A 97 14.85 -12.02 -5.84
CA GLY A 97 16.24 -12.08 -5.38
C GLY A 97 17.16 -10.98 -5.95
N PHE A 98 16.81 -10.37 -7.09
CA PHE A 98 17.54 -9.21 -7.61
C PHE A 98 16.98 -7.91 -7.00
N ASN A 99 17.71 -7.34 -6.05
CA ASN A 99 17.20 -6.30 -5.16
C ASN A 99 18.15 -5.10 -4.96
N PRO A 100 18.58 -4.42 -6.04
CA PRO A 100 19.46 -3.26 -5.89
C PRO A 100 18.78 -2.20 -5.00
N LYS A 101 19.44 -1.86 -3.87
CA LYS A 101 18.92 -0.92 -2.85
C LYS A 101 17.63 -1.36 -2.17
N ASN A 102 17.40 -2.67 -1.98
CA ASN A 102 16.21 -3.22 -1.33
C ASN A 102 14.91 -2.82 -2.05
N LYS A 103 14.97 -2.74 -3.38
CA LYS A 103 13.83 -2.45 -4.25
C LYS A 103 13.52 -3.63 -5.16
N ILE A 104 12.25 -3.99 -5.24
CA ILE A 104 11.77 -4.94 -6.24
C ILE A 104 11.94 -4.38 -7.65
N LYS A 105 12.00 -5.27 -8.64
CA LYS A 105 11.95 -4.88 -10.06
C LYS A 105 10.66 -5.31 -10.72
N VAL A 106 10.13 -4.45 -11.58
CA VAL A 106 8.84 -4.58 -12.24
C VAL A 106 9.07 -4.56 -13.74
N TYR A 107 8.66 -5.64 -14.40
CA TYR A 107 8.65 -5.72 -15.85
C TYR A 107 7.26 -5.39 -16.39
N ILE A 108 7.21 -4.48 -17.37
CA ILE A 108 5.98 -4.13 -18.07
C ILE A 108 5.94 -4.92 -19.38
N TYR A 109 4.89 -5.69 -19.60
CA TYR A 109 4.73 -6.39 -20.88
C TYR A 109 4.64 -5.42 -22.05
N PRO A 110 5.21 -5.75 -23.22
CA PRO A 110 5.07 -4.92 -24.41
C PRO A 110 3.60 -4.77 -24.81
N LEU A 111 3.27 -3.62 -25.39
CA LEU A 111 1.93 -3.34 -25.85
C LEU A 111 1.55 -4.30 -27.00
N LYS A 112 0.38 -4.94 -26.90
CA LYS A 112 -0.17 -5.82 -27.94
C LYS A 112 -1.66 -5.54 -28.10
N LYS A 113 -2.16 -5.62 -29.33
CA LYS A 113 -3.60 -5.53 -29.62
C LYS A 113 -4.19 -6.93 -29.70
N TYR A 114 -5.05 -7.28 -28.76
CA TYR A 114 -5.73 -8.58 -28.78
C TYR A 114 -7.05 -8.46 -29.54
N VAL A 115 -7.29 -9.40 -30.45
CA VAL A 115 -8.54 -9.55 -31.20
C VAL A 115 -9.02 -10.99 -31.13
N ASP A 116 -10.32 -11.21 -31.21
CA ASP A 116 -10.89 -12.56 -31.34
C ASP A 116 -10.76 -13.12 -32.76
N ASP A 117 -11.31 -14.32 -32.98
CA ASP A 117 -11.33 -14.99 -34.29
C ASP A 117 -12.05 -14.17 -35.38
N ALA A 118 -13.01 -13.32 -35.01
CA ALA A 118 -13.73 -12.43 -35.91
C ALA A 118 -13.01 -11.09 -36.14
N GLY A 119 -11.84 -10.88 -35.53
CA GLY A 119 -11.07 -9.63 -35.62
C GLY A 119 -11.61 -8.50 -34.74
N VAL A 120 -12.55 -8.80 -33.83
CA VAL A 120 -13.11 -7.81 -32.91
C VAL A 120 -12.14 -7.61 -31.75
N PRO A 121 -11.80 -6.35 -31.39
CA PRO A 121 -10.88 -6.09 -30.29
C PRO A 121 -11.46 -6.58 -28.96
N VAL A 122 -10.58 -7.12 -28.11
CA VAL A 122 -10.91 -7.63 -26.76
C VAL A 122 -11.19 -6.50 -25.78
N SER A 123 -10.43 -5.41 -25.90
CA SER A 123 -10.56 -4.20 -25.11
C SER A 123 -10.48 -3.00 -26.04
N SER A 124 -11.07 -1.88 -25.62
CA SER A 124 -10.83 -0.58 -26.23
C SER A 124 -9.33 -0.22 -26.21
N THR A 125 -8.98 0.82 -26.95
CA THR A 125 -7.66 1.47 -26.83
C THR A 125 -7.34 1.75 -25.36
N ILE A 126 -6.08 1.59 -24.98
CA ILE A 126 -5.59 1.91 -23.63
C ILE A 126 -6.05 3.32 -23.23
N SER A 127 -6.65 3.44 -22.04
CA SER A 127 -7.07 4.71 -21.47
C SER A 127 -5.89 5.61 -21.17
N ARG A 128 -6.13 6.93 -21.09
CA ARG A 128 -5.12 7.89 -20.68
C ARG A 128 -4.57 7.54 -19.29
N GLU A 129 -5.47 7.20 -18.37
CA GLU A 129 -5.17 6.86 -16.99
C GLU A 129 -4.30 5.60 -16.91
N TYR A 130 -4.58 4.55 -17.69
CA TYR A 130 -3.72 3.36 -17.70
C TYR A 130 -2.36 3.63 -18.36
N ASN A 131 -2.32 4.46 -19.39
CA ASN A 131 -1.04 4.87 -19.98
C ASN A 131 -0.19 5.68 -18.99
N GLU A 132 -0.79 6.58 -18.23
CA GLU A 132 -0.12 7.31 -17.14
C GLU A 132 0.39 6.36 -16.06
N LEU A 133 -0.36 5.30 -15.73
CA LEU A 133 0.07 4.25 -14.81
C LEU A 133 1.32 3.53 -15.31
N LEU A 134 1.31 3.04 -16.56
CA LEU A 134 2.46 2.33 -17.11
C LEU A 134 3.68 3.25 -17.25
N THR A 135 3.47 4.52 -17.60
CA THR A 135 4.54 5.53 -17.67
C THR A 135 5.12 5.79 -16.29
N ALA A 136 4.27 5.96 -15.27
CA ALA A 136 4.72 6.15 -13.89
C ALA A 136 5.57 5.00 -13.37
N ILE A 137 5.22 3.76 -13.71
CA ILE A 137 6.04 2.59 -13.37
C ILE A 137 7.35 2.61 -14.15
N SER A 138 7.30 2.84 -15.47
CA SER A 138 8.48 2.87 -16.35
C SER A 138 9.52 3.92 -15.95
N ASP A 139 9.06 5.09 -15.49
CA ASP A 139 9.92 6.21 -15.07
C ASP A 139 10.47 6.03 -13.64
N SER A 140 10.03 4.99 -12.91
CA SER A 140 10.40 4.77 -11.53
C SER A 140 11.62 3.86 -11.38
N ASP A 141 12.26 3.91 -10.20
CA ASP A 141 13.33 2.99 -9.82
C ASP A 141 12.90 1.51 -9.81
N TYR A 142 11.60 1.23 -9.82
CA TYR A 142 11.07 -0.13 -9.86
C TYR A 142 11.19 -0.76 -11.24
N TYR A 143 11.26 0.01 -12.32
CA TYR A 143 11.25 -0.55 -13.67
C TYR A 143 12.52 -1.37 -14.00
N THR A 144 12.33 -2.41 -14.82
CA THR A 144 13.39 -3.13 -15.52
C THR A 144 12.89 -3.59 -16.90
N ASP A 145 13.77 -3.52 -17.90
CA ASP A 145 13.56 -4.06 -19.24
C ASP A 145 13.91 -5.56 -19.31
N ASP A 146 14.82 -6.02 -18.44
CA ASP A 146 15.19 -7.43 -18.29
C ASP A 146 14.14 -8.25 -17.51
N ILE A 147 13.40 -9.09 -18.23
CA ILE A 147 12.38 -9.99 -17.67
C ILE A 147 12.94 -10.99 -16.64
N SER A 148 14.24 -11.29 -16.66
CA SER A 148 14.86 -12.22 -15.71
C SER A 148 15.14 -11.62 -14.34
N ARG A 149 15.24 -10.28 -14.26
CA ARG A 149 15.44 -9.52 -13.01
C ARG A 149 14.13 -9.14 -12.33
N ALA A 150 13.01 -9.34 -13.02
CA ALA A 150 11.71 -8.87 -12.58
C ALA A 150 11.15 -9.74 -11.45
N CYS A 151 10.83 -9.08 -10.33
CA CYS A 151 10.05 -9.62 -9.23
C CYS A 151 8.56 -9.65 -9.59
N LEU A 152 8.03 -8.54 -10.16
CA LEU A 152 6.63 -8.39 -10.55
C LEU A 152 6.48 -8.21 -12.06
N PHE A 153 5.32 -8.62 -12.57
CA PHE A 153 4.94 -8.45 -13.98
C PHE A 153 3.63 -7.66 -14.10
N VAL A 154 3.65 -6.58 -14.88
CA VAL A 154 2.48 -5.73 -15.13
C VAL A 154 2.07 -5.87 -16.60
N PRO A 155 0.89 -6.44 -16.91
CA PRO A 155 0.38 -6.54 -18.27
C PRO A 155 0.09 -5.18 -18.89
N SER A 156 0.41 -4.97 -20.17
CA SER A 156 -0.12 -3.82 -20.94
C SER A 156 -1.57 -4.07 -21.43
N ILE A 157 -2.42 -4.61 -20.57
CA ILE A 157 -3.85 -4.85 -20.81
C ILE A 157 -4.62 -3.97 -19.83
N ASP A 158 -5.35 -2.98 -20.34
CA ASP A 158 -6.09 -2.03 -19.52
C ASP A 158 -7.30 -2.72 -18.89
N VAL A 159 -7.22 -2.95 -17.57
CA VAL A 159 -8.32 -3.47 -16.76
C VAL A 159 -8.72 -2.49 -15.66
N LEU A 160 -8.37 -1.20 -15.77
CA LEU A 160 -8.71 -0.20 -14.74
C LEU A 160 -10.22 -0.07 -14.55
N ASN A 161 -10.97 -0.14 -15.64
CA ASN A 161 -12.42 -0.07 -15.66
C ASN A 161 -13.00 -1.32 -16.31
N GLN A 162 -13.86 -2.04 -15.59
CA GLN A 162 -14.41 -3.29 -16.09
C GLN A 162 -15.53 -3.12 -17.13
N ASN A 163 -16.24 -1.99 -17.14
CA ASN A 163 -17.42 -1.80 -18.02
C ASN A 163 -17.17 -2.08 -19.52
N PRO A 164 -16.06 -1.62 -20.13
CA PRO A 164 -15.80 -1.88 -21.55
C PRO A 164 -15.19 -3.27 -21.83
N LEU A 165 -14.93 -4.09 -20.81
CA LEU A 165 -14.17 -5.33 -20.97
C LEU A 165 -15.03 -6.49 -21.45
N ARG A 166 -14.48 -7.25 -22.39
CA ARG A 166 -14.97 -8.58 -22.74
C ARG A 166 -14.32 -9.61 -21.82
N ILE A 167 -14.96 -9.89 -20.69
CA ILE A 167 -14.40 -10.65 -19.55
C ILE A 167 -13.67 -11.93 -19.98
N LYS A 168 -14.29 -12.76 -20.83
CA LYS A 168 -13.73 -14.04 -21.27
C LYS A 168 -12.47 -13.84 -22.09
N GLU A 169 -12.52 -12.98 -23.10
CA GLU A 169 -11.42 -12.74 -24.02
C GLU A 169 -10.27 -11.98 -23.33
N THR A 170 -10.57 -11.09 -22.38
CA THR A 170 -9.55 -10.44 -21.54
C THR A 170 -8.80 -11.49 -20.71
N ALA A 171 -9.50 -12.47 -20.15
CA ALA A 171 -8.87 -13.57 -19.42
C ALA A 171 -8.00 -14.45 -20.32
N GLN A 172 -8.45 -14.73 -21.55
CA GLN A 172 -7.64 -15.43 -22.55
C GLN A 172 -6.38 -14.64 -22.92
N ALA A 173 -6.49 -13.31 -23.04
CA ALA A 173 -5.34 -12.44 -23.31
C ALA A 173 -4.29 -12.52 -22.17
N LEU A 174 -4.72 -12.59 -20.92
CA LEU A 174 -3.83 -12.78 -19.76
C LEU A 174 -3.09 -14.12 -19.83
N ALA A 175 -3.80 -15.21 -20.14
CA ALA A 175 -3.20 -16.54 -20.25
C ALA A 175 -2.18 -16.68 -21.41
N GLN A 176 -2.21 -15.79 -22.40
CA GLN A 176 -1.25 -15.76 -23.52
C GLN A 176 0.04 -14.99 -23.20
N LEU A 177 0.16 -14.38 -22.01
CA LEU A 177 1.38 -13.70 -21.61
C LEU A 177 2.49 -14.72 -21.33
N SER A 178 3.69 -14.45 -21.86
CA SER A 178 4.80 -15.43 -21.90
C SER A 178 5.31 -15.93 -20.55
N ARG A 179 4.97 -15.25 -19.44
CA ARG A 179 5.31 -15.67 -18.07
C ARG A 179 4.07 -15.85 -17.19
N TRP A 180 2.87 -15.98 -17.78
CA TRP A 180 1.63 -16.23 -17.04
C TRP A 180 1.62 -17.62 -16.40
N ASP A 181 2.35 -17.74 -15.31
CA ASP A 181 2.49 -18.96 -14.52
C ASP A 181 1.39 -19.01 -13.47
N ARG A 182 0.17 -19.27 -13.93
CA ARG A 182 -1.07 -19.18 -13.14
C ARG A 182 -1.16 -17.85 -12.38
N GLY A 183 -0.80 -16.74 -13.04
CA GLY A 183 -0.84 -15.39 -12.45
C GLY A 183 0.20 -15.10 -11.35
N THR A 184 1.11 -16.02 -11.03
CA THR A 184 2.14 -15.83 -9.98
C THR A 184 2.96 -14.55 -10.24
N ASN A 185 3.05 -13.67 -9.23
CA ASN A 185 3.73 -12.36 -9.28
C ASN A 185 3.20 -11.37 -10.34
N HIS A 186 2.02 -11.62 -10.92
CA HIS A 186 1.38 -10.66 -11.82
C HIS A 186 0.56 -9.67 -11.01
N LEU A 187 0.69 -8.38 -11.32
CA LEU A 187 -0.05 -7.31 -10.67
C LEU A 187 -1.03 -6.68 -11.67
N LEU A 188 -2.32 -6.73 -11.35
CA LEU A 188 -3.40 -6.09 -12.11
C LEU A 188 -3.92 -4.88 -11.36
N PHE A 189 -4.18 -3.78 -12.07
CA PHE A 189 -4.78 -2.58 -11.51
C PHE A 189 -6.23 -2.45 -11.97
N ASN A 190 -7.18 -2.42 -11.04
CA ASN A 190 -8.60 -2.24 -11.32
C ASN A 190 -9.22 -1.27 -10.31
N MET A 191 -9.63 -0.09 -10.76
CA MET A 191 -10.29 0.91 -9.90
C MET A 191 -11.81 0.72 -9.86
N LEU A 192 -12.41 0.26 -10.96
CA LEU A 192 -13.85 0.12 -11.10
C LEU A 192 -14.20 -1.35 -11.41
N PRO A 193 -14.32 -2.20 -10.37
CA PRO A 193 -14.74 -3.58 -10.54
C PRO A 193 -16.24 -3.69 -10.82
N GLY A 194 -16.64 -4.84 -11.33
CA GLY A 194 -18.03 -5.19 -11.55
C GLY A 194 -18.70 -4.39 -12.68
N GLY A 195 -19.82 -4.92 -13.14
CA GLY A 195 -20.74 -4.24 -14.05
C GLY A 195 -22.19 -4.58 -13.70
N PRO A 196 -23.15 -3.91 -14.36
CA PRO A 196 -24.55 -4.30 -14.24
C PRO A 196 -24.73 -5.79 -14.58
N PRO A 197 -25.59 -6.53 -13.84
CA PRO A 197 -26.45 -6.08 -12.75
C PRO A 197 -25.82 -6.14 -11.34
N ASP A 198 -24.80 -6.97 -11.12
CA ASP A 198 -24.38 -7.38 -9.76
C ASP A 198 -23.29 -6.51 -9.11
N TYR A 199 -22.50 -5.76 -9.89
CA TYR A 199 -21.42 -4.88 -9.43
C TYR A 199 -20.48 -5.50 -8.36
N ASN A 200 -19.83 -6.61 -8.70
CA ASN A 200 -18.88 -7.29 -7.80
C ASN A 200 -17.78 -6.36 -7.25
N THR A 201 -17.30 -6.67 -6.05
CA THR A 201 -16.33 -5.85 -5.29
C THR A 201 -14.87 -6.15 -5.65
N ALA A 202 -14.64 -7.03 -6.61
CA ALA A 202 -13.33 -7.31 -7.20
C ALA A 202 -13.48 -7.54 -8.71
N LEU A 203 -12.36 -7.53 -9.44
CA LEU A 203 -12.33 -7.74 -10.89
C LEU A 203 -12.93 -9.11 -11.27
N ASP A 204 -13.90 -9.13 -12.18
CA ASP A 204 -14.58 -10.35 -12.64
C ASP A 204 -13.75 -11.19 -13.62
N VAL A 205 -12.75 -10.59 -14.24
CA VAL A 205 -11.83 -11.28 -15.15
C VAL A 205 -11.08 -12.37 -14.36
N PRO A 206 -11.23 -13.66 -14.76
CA PRO A 206 -10.43 -14.75 -14.21
C PRO A 206 -8.94 -14.45 -14.34
N ARG A 207 -8.19 -14.69 -13.25
CA ARG A 207 -6.82 -14.19 -13.09
C ARG A 207 -5.92 -15.12 -12.28
N ASP A 208 -6.32 -16.36 -12.04
CA ASP A 208 -5.58 -17.32 -11.23
C ASP A 208 -5.11 -16.70 -9.89
N ARG A 209 -3.80 -16.70 -9.63
CA ARG A 209 -3.16 -16.19 -8.42
C ARG A 209 -2.72 -14.72 -8.52
N ALA A 210 -3.01 -14.01 -9.61
CA ALA A 210 -2.54 -12.63 -9.78
C ALA A 210 -2.97 -11.72 -8.62
N LEU A 211 -2.06 -10.84 -8.20
CA LEU A 211 -2.33 -9.78 -7.24
C LEU A 211 -3.25 -8.75 -7.89
N LEU A 212 -4.15 -8.19 -7.10
CA LEU A 212 -5.06 -7.15 -7.53
C LEU A 212 -4.84 -5.89 -6.69
N ALA A 213 -4.46 -4.82 -7.36
CA ALA A 213 -4.57 -3.46 -6.86
C ALA A 213 -5.98 -2.96 -7.18
N GLY A 214 -6.89 -3.05 -6.21
CA GLY A 214 -8.34 -2.96 -6.40
C GLY A 214 -8.97 -1.75 -5.71
N GLY A 215 -9.85 -1.03 -6.42
CA GLY A 215 -10.50 0.18 -5.92
C GLY A 215 -11.77 -0.02 -5.08
N GLY A 216 -12.40 -1.18 -5.22
CA GLY A 216 -13.77 -1.42 -4.73
C GLY A 216 -13.90 -2.61 -3.79
N PHE A 217 -12.81 -3.04 -3.16
CA PHE A 217 -12.78 -4.23 -2.31
C PHE A 217 -13.79 -4.18 -1.16
N SER A 218 -14.46 -5.32 -0.93
CA SER A 218 -15.11 -5.60 0.35
C SER A 218 -14.24 -6.51 1.21
N THR A 219 -14.49 -6.56 2.51
CA THR A 219 -13.83 -7.52 3.42
C THR A 219 -13.96 -8.98 2.99
N TRP A 220 -14.97 -9.30 2.17
CA TRP A 220 -15.22 -10.65 1.63
C TRP A 220 -14.35 -11.00 0.42
N THR A 221 -13.93 -10.02 -0.37
CA THR A 221 -13.15 -10.23 -1.59
C THR A 221 -11.70 -9.77 -1.47
N TYR A 222 -11.39 -8.96 -0.46
CA TYR A 222 -10.05 -8.49 -0.18
C TYR A 222 -9.17 -9.58 0.41
N ARG A 223 -8.08 -9.93 -0.28
CA ARG A 223 -7.06 -10.85 0.24
C ARG A 223 -6.03 -10.05 1.03
N GLN A 224 -6.28 -9.89 2.32
CA GLN A 224 -5.43 -9.12 3.23
C GLN A 224 -3.96 -9.57 3.16
N GLY A 225 -3.03 -8.60 3.09
CA GLY A 225 -1.59 -8.84 2.94
C GLY A 225 -1.16 -9.38 1.56
N TYR A 226 -2.11 -9.68 0.66
CA TYR A 226 -1.84 -10.15 -0.70
C TYR A 226 -2.23 -9.08 -1.73
N ASP A 227 -3.50 -8.67 -1.73
CA ASP A 227 -4.00 -7.60 -2.58
C ASP A 227 -3.71 -6.22 -1.98
N VAL A 228 -3.79 -5.17 -2.80
CA VAL A 228 -3.62 -3.79 -2.36
C VAL A 228 -4.92 -3.02 -2.61
N SER A 229 -5.56 -2.52 -1.57
CA SER A 229 -6.68 -1.58 -1.76
C SER A 229 -6.13 -0.25 -2.25
N ILE A 230 -6.63 0.24 -3.38
CA ILE A 230 -6.19 1.51 -4.01
C ILE A 230 -7.38 2.47 -4.11
N PRO A 231 -7.17 3.78 -4.29
CA PRO A 231 -8.30 4.69 -4.45
C PRO A 231 -8.83 4.65 -5.88
N VAL A 232 -10.12 4.98 -6.02
CA VAL A 232 -10.70 5.31 -7.32
C VAL A 232 -10.26 6.71 -7.69
N PHE A 233 -9.46 6.84 -8.74
CA PHE A 233 -8.96 8.13 -9.21
C PHE A 233 -10.11 9.00 -9.71
N SER A 234 -10.11 10.28 -9.32
CA SER A 234 -11.05 11.29 -9.81
C SER A 234 -10.41 12.12 -10.92
N PRO A 235 -10.89 12.05 -12.17
CA PRO A 235 -10.39 12.91 -13.26
C PRO A 235 -10.61 14.40 -12.98
N LEU A 236 -11.63 14.75 -12.18
CA LEU A 236 -11.91 16.13 -11.81
C LEU A 236 -10.78 16.78 -11.01
N SER A 237 -9.99 15.97 -10.28
CA SER A 237 -8.87 16.47 -9.49
C SER A 237 -7.78 17.14 -10.34
N THR A 238 -7.65 16.72 -11.61
CA THR A 238 -6.71 17.31 -12.59
C THR A 238 -7.35 18.48 -13.35
N GLU A 239 -8.67 18.46 -13.52
CA GLU A 239 -9.41 19.47 -14.28
C GLU A 239 -9.79 20.70 -13.45
N VAL A 240 -9.93 20.54 -12.14
CA VAL A 240 -10.40 21.58 -11.22
C VAL A 240 -9.36 21.78 -10.12
N ALA A 241 -8.69 22.93 -10.17
CA ALA A 241 -7.82 23.36 -9.08
C ALA A 241 -8.65 23.91 -7.92
N LEU A 242 -8.58 23.26 -6.77
CA LEU A 242 -9.16 23.77 -5.52
C LEU A 242 -8.13 24.63 -4.79
N PRO A 243 -8.46 25.87 -4.39
CA PRO A 243 -7.57 26.70 -3.59
C PRO A 243 -7.29 26.05 -2.24
N GLU A 244 -6.10 26.27 -1.70
CA GLU A 244 -5.78 25.78 -0.36
C GLU A 244 -6.71 26.42 0.68
N LYS A 245 -7.26 25.59 1.57
CA LYS A 245 -8.26 26.01 2.55
C LYS A 245 -7.81 25.54 3.93
N ALA A 246 -7.55 26.50 4.82
CA ALA A 246 -7.06 26.23 6.15
C ALA A 246 -8.03 25.33 6.95
N PRO A 247 -7.52 24.48 7.85
CA PRO A 247 -8.34 23.76 8.82
C PRO A 247 -9.15 24.74 9.67
N GLY A 248 -10.36 24.34 10.03
CA GLY A 248 -11.25 25.14 10.87
C GLY A 248 -12.72 24.94 10.54
N PRO A 249 -13.60 25.70 11.23
CA PRO A 249 -15.04 25.63 11.03
C PRO A 249 -15.40 26.03 9.60
N ARG A 250 -16.35 25.30 9.01
CA ARG A 250 -16.87 25.55 7.66
C ARG A 250 -18.34 25.97 7.72
N ARG A 251 -18.86 26.45 6.59
CA ARG A 251 -20.24 26.97 6.49
C ARG A 251 -21.27 25.89 6.81
N TYR A 252 -21.08 24.72 6.22
CA TYR A 252 -21.90 23.54 6.48
C TYR A 252 -21.18 22.63 7.47
N PHE A 253 -21.93 22.09 8.43
CA PHE A 253 -21.40 21.08 9.33
C PHE A 253 -21.27 19.74 8.61
N LEU A 254 -22.32 19.35 7.87
CA LEU A 254 -22.40 18.09 7.14
C LEU A 254 -22.87 18.33 5.71
N LEU A 255 -22.25 17.65 4.73
CA LEU A 255 -22.62 17.74 3.33
C LEU A 255 -22.65 16.36 2.67
N SER A 256 -23.69 16.09 1.87
CA SER A 256 -23.75 14.92 0.98
C SER A 256 -23.83 15.40 -0.48
N SER A 257 -22.90 14.93 -1.32
CA SER A 257 -22.77 15.34 -2.74
C SER A 257 -22.92 14.20 -3.73
N GLN A 258 -23.11 12.96 -3.27
CA GLN A 258 -23.25 11.81 -4.16
C GLN A 258 -24.58 11.87 -4.91
N MET A 259 -24.54 11.47 -6.18
CA MET A 259 -25.72 11.41 -7.03
C MET A 259 -26.23 9.97 -7.06
N ALA A 260 -27.53 9.78 -7.34
CA ALA A 260 -28.14 8.46 -7.47
C ALA A 260 -27.93 7.57 -6.23
N ILE A 261 -28.06 8.18 -5.05
CA ILE A 261 -28.07 7.50 -3.76
C ILE A 261 -29.33 6.61 -3.66
N HIS A 262 -29.22 5.45 -3.00
CA HIS A 262 -30.38 4.58 -2.75
C HIS A 262 -31.49 5.34 -2.00
N PRO A 263 -32.79 5.12 -2.31
CA PRO A 263 -33.88 5.88 -1.69
C PRO A 263 -33.87 5.87 -0.16
N GLU A 264 -33.54 4.75 0.48
CA GLU A 264 -33.47 4.66 1.96
C GLU A 264 -32.43 5.61 2.57
N TYR A 265 -31.19 5.60 2.05
CA TYR A 265 -30.16 6.57 2.50
C TYR A 265 -30.56 8.00 2.16
N ARG A 266 -31.25 8.23 1.03
CA ARG A 266 -31.75 9.56 0.62
C ARG A 266 -32.73 10.10 1.66
N GLU A 267 -33.70 9.29 2.07
CA GLU A 267 -34.71 9.64 3.07
C GLU A 267 -34.07 9.99 4.43
N GLU A 268 -33.09 9.20 4.88
CA GLU A 268 -32.37 9.50 6.13
C GLU A 268 -31.58 10.82 6.08
N LEU A 269 -30.88 11.09 4.98
CA LEU A 269 -30.17 12.36 4.80
C LEU A 269 -31.13 13.56 4.78
N GLU A 270 -32.28 13.42 4.12
CA GLU A 270 -33.31 14.46 4.07
C GLU A 270 -33.94 14.68 5.45
N ALA A 271 -34.15 13.63 6.24
CA ALA A 271 -34.61 13.73 7.62
C ALA A 271 -33.59 14.48 8.49
N LEU A 272 -32.29 14.21 8.34
CA LEU A 272 -31.23 14.95 9.01
C LEU A 272 -31.22 16.43 8.59
N GLN A 273 -31.38 16.71 7.30
CA GLN A 273 -31.45 18.09 6.80
C GLN A 273 -32.69 18.83 7.32
N ALA A 274 -33.85 18.18 7.38
CA ALA A 274 -35.07 18.76 7.94
C ALA A 274 -34.90 19.11 9.44
N LYS A 275 -34.21 18.24 10.19
CA LYS A 275 -33.95 18.42 11.63
C LYS A 275 -32.92 19.52 11.92
N HIS A 276 -31.86 19.61 11.12
CA HIS A 276 -30.70 20.48 11.38
C HIS A 276 -30.57 21.70 10.44
N ARG A 277 -31.53 21.88 9.53
CA ARG A 277 -31.69 23.04 8.65
C ARG A 277 -30.39 23.40 7.91
N GLU A 278 -29.93 24.64 8.04
CA GLU A 278 -28.80 25.21 7.30
C GLU A 278 -27.45 24.57 7.64
N SER A 279 -27.35 23.81 8.73
CA SER A 279 -26.11 23.12 9.09
C SER A 279 -25.84 21.88 8.23
N VAL A 280 -26.85 21.33 7.55
CA VAL A 280 -26.73 20.12 6.72
C VAL A 280 -27.15 20.44 5.30
N LEU A 281 -26.34 20.04 4.32
CA LEU A 281 -26.62 20.24 2.89
C LEU A 281 -26.61 18.90 2.15
N VAL A 282 -27.76 18.47 1.65
CA VAL A 282 -27.88 17.30 0.78
C VAL A 282 -28.09 17.76 -0.65
N LEU A 283 -27.17 17.40 -1.52
CA LEU A 283 -27.20 17.75 -2.93
C LEU A 283 -27.47 16.52 -3.80
N ASP A 284 -28.10 16.73 -4.95
CA ASP A 284 -28.39 15.68 -5.93
C ASP A 284 -28.02 16.13 -7.36
N LYS A 285 -28.33 15.30 -8.34
CA LYS A 285 -28.25 15.62 -9.77
C LYS A 285 -29.15 16.79 -10.11
N CYS A 286 -28.61 17.74 -10.86
CA CYS A 286 -29.39 18.83 -11.45
C CYS A 286 -30.27 18.31 -12.61
N THR A 287 -31.55 18.67 -12.61
CA THR A 287 -32.53 18.30 -13.66
C THR A 287 -32.56 19.30 -14.82
N ASN A 288 -32.40 20.60 -14.54
CA ASN A 288 -32.55 21.69 -15.51
C ASN A 288 -31.23 22.46 -15.70
N LEU A 289 -30.22 21.81 -16.30
CA LEU A 289 -28.97 22.49 -16.67
C LEU A 289 -29.07 23.08 -18.08
N SER A 290 -28.55 24.30 -18.25
CA SER A 290 -28.40 24.93 -19.55
C SER A 290 -27.52 24.08 -20.48
N GLU A 291 -27.81 24.16 -21.78
CA GLU A 291 -27.06 23.46 -22.83
C GLU A 291 -25.55 23.80 -22.72
N GLY A 292 -24.69 22.77 -22.67
CA GLY A 292 -23.24 22.90 -22.56
C GLY A 292 -22.65 22.82 -21.14
N VAL A 293 -23.47 22.83 -20.07
CA VAL A 293 -22.96 22.63 -18.70
C VAL A 293 -22.80 21.13 -18.39
N LEU A 294 -21.57 20.72 -18.07
CA LEU A 294 -21.29 19.33 -17.70
C LEU A 294 -21.97 18.97 -16.38
N SER A 295 -22.96 18.07 -16.42
CA SER A 295 -23.71 17.58 -15.24
C SER A 295 -22.81 17.02 -14.14
N VAL A 296 -21.60 16.55 -14.47
CA VAL A 296 -20.63 16.00 -13.50
C VAL A 296 -20.06 17.08 -12.59
N ARG A 297 -19.98 18.34 -13.05
CA ARG A 297 -19.42 19.48 -12.31
C ARG A 297 -20.44 20.29 -11.51
N LYS A 298 -21.71 19.89 -11.55
CA LYS A 298 -22.79 20.59 -10.85
C LYS A 298 -23.54 19.64 -9.94
N ARG A 299 -23.99 20.18 -8.82
CA ARG A 299 -24.90 19.52 -7.86
C ARG A 299 -26.01 20.50 -7.51
N CYS A 300 -27.21 20.01 -7.27
CA CYS A 300 -28.36 20.86 -7.04
C CYS A 300 -29.10 20.48 -5.77
N TYR A 301 -29.59 21.51 -5.08
CA TYR A 301 -30.59 21.38 -4.05
C TYR A 301 -31.74 22.32 -4.41
N GLN A 302 -32.92 21.76 -4.61
CA GLN A 302 -34.08 22.48 -5.15
C GLN A 302 -33.71 23.19 -6.47
N HIS A 303 -33.79 24.53 -6.51
CA HIS A 303 -33.48 25.35 -7.68
C HIS A 303 -32.07 25.97 -7.63
N GLN A 304 -31.27 25.65 -6.62
CA GLN A 304 -29.93 26.18 -6.44
C GLN A 304 -28.88 25.20 -6.95
N ALA A 305 -28.01 25.68 -7.85
CA ALA A 305 -26.88 24.91 -8.36
C ALA A 305 -25.58 25.28 -7.63
N PHE A 306 -24.76 24.27 -7.36
CA PHE A 306 -23.47 24.35 -6.69
C PHE A 306 -22.39 23.77 -7.59
N ASP A 307 -21.20 24.38 -7.56
CA ASP A 307 -20.03 23.89 -8.27
C ASP A 307 -19.36 22.73 -7.52
N TYR A 308 -19.12 21.64 -8.24
CA TYR A 308 -18.47 20.44 -7.72
C TYR A 308 -17.12 20.23 -8.41
N PRO A 309 -16.03 19.93 -7.66
CA PRO A 309 -15.98 19.65 -6.22
C PRO A 309 -15.87 20.87 -5.27
N GLN A 310 -15.96 22.10 -5.75
CA GLN A 310 -15.71 23.33 -4.96
C GLN A 310 -16.58 23.44 -3.70
N VAL A 311 -17.86 23.06 -3.79
CA VAL A 311 -18.80 23.11 -2.66
C VAL A 311 -18.35 22.25 -1.47
N LEU A 312 -17.53 21.22 -1.69
CA LEU A 312 -16.98 20.39 -0.64
C LEU A 312 -16.09 21.19 0.32
N GLN A 313 -15.45 22.28 -0.14
CA GLN A 313 -14.63 23.14 0.71
C GLN A 313 -15.46 23.97 1.71
N GLU A 314 -16.77 24.07 1.50
CA GLU A 314 -17.69 24.77 2.39
C GLU A 314 -18.20 23.89 3.54
N ALA A 315 -17.87 22.60 3.57
CA ALA A 315 -18.34 21.66 4.57
C ALA A 315 -17.24 21.13 5.50
N THR A 316 -17.59 20.88 6.75
CA THR A 316 -16.68 20.32 7.76
C THR A 316 -16.55 18.81 7.58
N PHE A 317 -17.70 18.14 7.51
CA PHE A 317 -17.84 16.71 7.25
C PHE A 317 -18.53 16.47 5.91
N CYS A 318 -18.02 15.53 5.13
CA CYS A 318 -18.57 15.16 3.83
C CYS A 318 -18.89 13.67 3.82
N VAL A 319 -20.15 13.34 3.54
CA VAL A 319 -20.63 11.96 3.56
C VAL A 319 -20.11 11.21 2.33
N VAL A 320 -19.57 10.02 2.58
CA VAL A 320 -19.15 9.03 1.59
C VAL A 320 -19.95 7.75 1.82
N LEU A 321 -21.08 7.64 1.14
CA LEU A 321 -22.02 6.52 1.18
C LEU A 321 -21.63 5.40 0.23
N ARG A 322 -22.03 4.20 0.59
CA ARG A 322 -22.19 3.07 -0.32
C ARG A 322 -22.95 3.47 -1.59
N GLY A 323 -22.37 3.15 -2.74
CA GLY A 323 -23.02 3.21 -4.05
C GLY A 323 -23.16 1.83 -4.68
N ALA A 324 -23.52 1.78 -5.97
CA ALA A 324 -23.52 0.53 -6.74
C ALA A 324 -22.12 -0.14 -6.75
N ARG A 325 -21.06 0.68 -6.78
CA ARG A 325 -19.70 0.26 -6.45
C ARG A 325 -19.34 0.76 -5.05
N LEU A 326 -18.65 -0.05 -4.26
CA LEU A 326 -18.17 0.35 -2.95
C LEU A 326 -17.15 1.50 -3.07
N GLY A 327 -16.11 1.29 -3.86
CA GLY A 327 -15.11 2.31 -4.18
C GLY A 327 -15.63 3.37 -5.14
N GLN A 328 -15.50 4.64 -4.79
CA GLN A 328 -15.98 5.77 -5.57
C GLN A 328 -15.00 6.95 -5.53
N ALA A 329 -14.98 7.73 -6.62
CA ALA A 329 -14.12 8.91 -6.76
C ALA A 329 -14.45 10.03 -5.74
N VAL A 330 -15.67 10.03 -5.17
CA VAL A 330 -16.08 11.03 -4.17
C VAL A 330 -15.15 11.06 -2.96
N LEU A 331 -14.60 9.92 -2.54
CA LEU A 331 -13.62 9.89 -1.45
C LEU A 331 -12.38 10.72 -1.80
N SER A 332 -11.87 10.59 -3.03
CA SER A 332 -10.75 11.40 -3.50
C SER A 332 -11.09 12.89 -3.56
N ASP A 333 -12.29 13.24 -4.02
CA ASP A 333 -12.74 14.64 -4.12
C ASP A 333 -12.89 15.29 -2.73
N VAL A 334 -13.41 14.55 -1.76
CA VAL A 334 -13.56 14.97 -0.35
C VAL A 334 -12.21 15.24 0.31
N LEU A 335 -11.25 14.33 0.11
CA LEU A 335 -9.89 14.51 0.63
C LEU A 335 -9.19 15.71 -0.03
N GLN A 336 -9.36 15.89 -1.35
CA GLN A 336 -8.83 17.05 -2.07
C GLN A 336 -9.36 18.37 -1.48
N ALA A 337 -10.65 18.42 -1.13
CA ALA A 337 -11.28 19.60 -0.56
C ALA A 337 -10.86 19.92 0.89
N GLY A 338 -10.18 18.99 1.57
CA GLY A 338 -9.86 19.09 3.00
C GLY A 338 -11.11 19.00 3.89
N CYS A 339 -12.14 18.33 3.40
CA CYS A 339 -13.35 18.01 4.17
C CYS A 339 -13.16 16.65 4.84
N VAL A 340 -13.61 16.46 6.08
CA VAL A 340 -13.44 15.18 6.78
C VAL A 340 -14.44 14.15 6.21
N PRO A 341 -13.99 13.07 5.54
CA PRO A 341 -14.88 12.05 5.03
C PRO A 341 -15.59 11.30 6.18
N VAL A 342 -16.91 11.20 6.08
CA VAL A 342 -17.75 10.35 6.92
C VAL A 342 -18.16 9.15 6.09
N VAL A 343 -17.48 8.03 6.30
CA VAL A 343 -17.62 6.82 5.48
C VAL A 343 -18.74 5.95 6.05
N ILE A 344 -19.78 5.74 5.25
CA ILE A 344 -20.93 4.88 5.55
C ILE A 344 -21.05 3.85 4.43
N ALA A 345 -20.25 2.79 4.55
CA ALA A 345 -20.22 1.68 3.61
C ALA A 345 -19.68 0.45 4.33
N ASP A 346 -20.59 -0.37 4.84
CA ASP A 346 -20.22 -1.55 5.61
C ASP A 346 -19.43 -2.50 4.70
N SER A 347 -18.35 -3.09 5.22
CA SER A 347 -17.36 -3.93 4.51
C SER A 347 -16.42 -3.24 3.52
N TYR A 348 -16.52 -1.93 3.26
CA TYR A 348 -15.59 -1.26 2.34
C TYR A 348 -14.16 -1.22 2.91
N VAL A 349 -13.20 -1.76 2.16
CA VAL A 349 -11.78 -1.70 2.53
C VAL A 349 -11.19 -0.39 2.00
N LEU A 350 -10.94 0.56 2.90
CA LEU A 350 -10.42 1.86 2.53
C LEU A 350 -9.06 1.78 1.80
N PRO A 351 -8.78 2.70 0.87
CA PRO A 351 -7.54 2.70 0.10
C PRO A 351 -6.30 2.72 0.99
N PHE A 352 -5.33 1.87 0.68
CA PHE A 352 -4.06 1.74 1.40
C PHE A 352 -4.22 1.53 2.91
N SER A 353 -5.33 0.95 3.36
CA SER A 353 -5.66 0.75 4.79
C SER A 353 -4.64 -0.11 5.57
N GLU A 354 -3.75 -0.82 4.89
CA GLU A 354 -2.62 -1.52 5.51
C GLU A 354 -1.54 -0.58 6.05
N VAL A 355 -1.40 0.62 5.46
CA VAL A 355 -0.33 1.57 5.80
C VAL A 355 -0.86 2.95 6.22
N LEU A 356 -2.06 3.34 5.80
CA LEU A 356 -2.69 4.61 6.16
C LEU A 356 -3.65 4.43 7.33
N ASP A 357 -3.44 5.20 8.41
CA ASP A 357 -4.37 5.27 9.53
C ASP A 357 -5.53 6.21 9.22
N TRP A 358 -6.60 5.60 8.74
CA TRP A 358 -7.84 6.29 8.43
C TRP A 358 -8.51 6.94 9.65
N LYS A 359 -8.25 6.48 10.87
CA LYS A 359 -8.82 7.11 12.08
C LYS A 359 -8.33 8.54 12.27
N ARG A 360 -7.18 8.89 11.68
CA ARG A 360 -6.61 10.25 11.70
C ARG A 360 -7.22 11.17 10.65
N ALA A 361 -7.92 10.64 9.65
CA ALA A 361 -8.40 11.41 8.51
C ALA A 361 -9.92 11.32 8.28
N SER A 362 -10.60 10.30 8.80
CA SER A 362 -12.00 10.00 8.53
C SER A 362 -12.76 9.60 9.78
N VAL A 363 -14.09 9.62 9.67
CA VAL A 363 -15.00 9.03 10.64
C VAL A 363 -15.76 7.91 9.93
N VAL A 364 -15.63 6.67 10.40
CA VAL A 364 -16.41 5.54 9.88
C VAL A 364 -17.65 5.37 10.73
N VAL A 365 -18.83 5.43 10.11
CA VAL A 365 -20.12 5.26 10.77
C VAL A 365 -20.79 4.02 10.18
N PRO A 366 -21.16 3.01 10.99
CA PRO A 366 -21.91 1.85 10.51
C PRO A 366 -23.22 2.28 9.83
N GLU A 367 -23.63 1.59 8.76
CA GLU A 367 -24.86 1.93 8.03
C GLU A 367 -26.10 1.98 8.95
N GLU A 368 -26.20 1.06 9.91
CA GLU A 368 -27.28 1.02 10.91
C GLU A 368 -27.36 2.25 11.83
N LYS A 369 -26.26 3.02 11.98
CA LYS A 369 -26.17 4.21 12.84
C LYS A 369 -26.22 5.52 12.05
N MET A 370 -26.61 5.46 10.78
CA MET A 370 -26.68 6.64 9.93
C MET A 370 -27.63 7.73 10.47
N SER A 371 -28.75 7.33 11.07
CA SER A 371 -29.69 8.26 11.75
C SER A 371 -29.07 9.01 12.94
N ASP A 372 -28.10 8.41 13.64
CA ASP A 372 -27.37 8.99 14.77
C ASP A 372 -26.09 9.73 14.35
N MET A 373 -25.73 9.69 13.06
CA MET A 373 -24.48 10.25 12.51
C MET A 373 -24.23 11.69 12.99
N TYR A 374 -25.25 12.56 12.92
CA TYR A 374 -25.08 13.96 13.32
C TYR A 374 -24.65 14.09 14.78
N SER A 375 -25.28 13.34 15.70
CA SER A 375 -24.93 13.34 17.12
C SER A 375 -23.56 12.75 17.39
N ILE A 376 -23.16 11.71 16.64
CA ILE A 376 -21.80 11.13 16.71
C ILE A 376 -20.76 12.19 16.35
N LEU A 377 -20.97 12.90 15.23
CA LEU A 377 -20.02 13.91 14.73
C LEU A 377 -19.92 15.14 15.65
N GLN A 378 -21.03 15.54 16.29
CA GLN A 378 -21.03 16.64 17.25
C GLN A 378 -20.18 16.39 18.49
N ASN A 379 -19.99 15.12 18.87
CA ASN A 379 -19.18 14.76 20.03
C ASN A 379 -17.66 14.81 19.75
N ILE A 380 -17.26 15.08 18.50
CA ILE A 380 -15.86 15.17 18.12
C ILE A 380 -15.34 16.59 18.45
N PRO A 381 -14.27 16.72 19.26
CA PRO A 381 -13.70 18.03 19.59
C PRO A 381 -13.18 18.77 18.34
N GLN A 382 -13.39 20.09 18.31
CA GLN A 382 -12.96 20.95 17.19
C GLN A 382 -11.47 20.79 16.83
N ARG A 383 -10.59 20.63 17.82
CA ARG A 383 -9.16 20.39 17.59
C ARG A 383 -8.92 19.11 16.78
N GLN A 384 -9.62 18.03 17.11
CA GLN A 384 -9.51 16.76 16.40
C GLN A 384 -10.03 16.89 14.97
N ILE A 385 -11.10 17.66 14.75
CA ILE A 385 -11.62 17.97 13.41
C ILE A 385 -10.56 18.67 12.55
N GLU A 386 -9.88 19.67 13.10
CA GLU A 386 -8.82 20.39 12.39
C GLU A 386 -7.61 19.51 12.08
N GLU A 387 -7.25 18.59 12.99
CA GLU A 387 -6.23 17.57 12.75
C GLU A 387 -6.67 16.61 11.62
N MET A 388 -7.93 16.15 11.62
CA MET A 388 -8.49 15.32 10.55
C MET A 388 -8.53 16.02 9.20
N GLN A 389 -8.88 17.31 9.14
CA GLN A 389 -8.86 18.09 7.90
C GLN A 389 -7.44 18.21 7.32
N ARG A 390 -6.43 18.44 8.18
CA ARG A 390 -5.02 18.42 7.76
C ARG A 390 -4.60 17.07 7.21
N GLN A 391 -4.94 16.01 7.94
CA GLN A 391 -4.59 14.64 7.57
C GLN A 391 -5.26 14.22 6.25
N ALA A 392 -6.55 14.53 6.08
CA ALA A 392 -7.30 14.25 4.85
C ALA A 392 -6.63 14.89 3.63
N ARG A 393 -6.23 16.16 3.76
CA ARG A 393 -5.53 16.87 2.69
C ARG A 393 -4.15 16.24 2.41
N TRP A 394 -3.40 15.89 3.46
CA TRP A 394 -2.10 15.23 3.32
C TRP A 394 -2.20 13.88 2.59
N PHE A 395 -3.17 13.02 2.98
CA PHE A 395 -3.42 11.76 2.29
C PHE A 395 -3.69 11.96 0.81
N TRP A 396 -4.45 13.01 0.46
CA TRP A 396 -4.68 13.33 -0.94
C TRP A 396 -3.39 13.69 -1.68
N GLU A 397 -2.62 14.65 -1.15
CA GLU A 397 -1.39 15.15 -1.77
C GLU A 397 -0.33 14.05 -1.94
N ALA A 398 -0.16 13.20 -0.92
CA ALA A 398 0.85 12.17 -0.93
C ALA A 398 0.46 10.97 -1.80
N TYR A 399 -0.82 10.54 -1.77
CA TYR A 399 -1.20 9.20 -2.27
C TYR A 399 -2.33 9.17 -3.30
N PHE A 400 -3.19 10.20 -3.39
CA PHE A 400 -4.39 10.18 -4.26
C PHE A 400 -4.32 11.16 -5.43
N GLN A 401 -3.45 12.19 -5.37
CA GLN A 401 -3.45 13.33 -6.29
C GLN A 401 -3.29 12.96 -7.78
N SER A 402 -2.72 11.79 -8.08
CA SER A 402 -2.49 11.34 -9.46
C SER A 402 -2.40 9.83 -9.55
N ILE A 403 -2.59 9.29 -10.76
CA ILE A 403 -2.33 7.89 -11.07
C ILE A 403 -0.89 7.49 -10.72
N LYS A 404 0.08 8.39 -10.92
CA LYS A 404 1.48 8.17 -10.55
C LYS A 404 1.63 7.94 -9.05
N ALA A 405 1.01 8.78 -8.21
CA ALA A 405 1.07 8.61 -6.76
C ALA A 405 0.48 7.27 -6.33
N ILE A 406 -0.67 6.90 -6.90
CA ILE A 406 -1.36 5.63 -6.62
C ILE A 406 -0.49 4.43 -7.01
N ALA A 407 0.11 4.45 -8.21
CA ALA A 407 0.95 3.37 -8.71
C ALA A 407 2.21 3.20 -7.85
N LEU A 408 2.89 4.29 -7.51
CA LEU A 408 4.10 4.24 -6.69
C LEU A 408 3.83 3.80 -5.25
N ALA A 409 2.73 4.28 -4.64
CA ALA A 409 2.31 3.82 -3.31
C ALA A 409 2.00 2.32 -3.31
N THR A 410 1.30 1.84 -4.35
CA THR A 410 1.02 0.40 -4.53
C THR A 410 2.29 -0.44 -4.61
N LEU A 411 3.26 -0.01 -5.43
CA LEU A 411 4.55 -0.70 -5.56
C LEU A 411 5.37 -0.64 -4.27
N GLN A 412 5.32 0.48 -3.55
CA GLN A 412 5.99 0.62 -2.27
C GLN A 412 5.42 -0.34 -1.22
N ILE A 413 4.08 -0.46 -1.11
CA ILE A 413 3.45 -1.42 -0.20
C ILE A 413 3.90 -2.85 -0.51
N ILE A 414 3.92 -3.24 -1.79
CA ILE A 414 4.39 -4.58 -2.17
C ILE A 414 5.89 -4.72 -1.89
N ASN A 415 6.69 -3.68 -2.10
CA ASN A 415 8.11 -3.67 -1.79
C ASN A 415 8.36 -3.89 -0.29
N ASP A 416 7.61 -3.21 0.57
CA ASP A 416 7.72 -3.30 2.03
C ASP A 416 7.38 -4.70 2.53
N ARG A 417 6.40 -5.37 1.90
CA ARG A 417 6.08 -6.78 2.18
C ARG A 417 7.23 -7.74 1.80
N ILE A 418 8.02 -7.43 0.76
CA ILE A 418 9.16 -8.25 0.31
C ILE A 418 10.42 -7.95 1.13
N TYR A 419 10.65 -6.69 1.49
CA TYR A 419 11.80 -6.26 2.29
C TYR A 419 11.36 -5.56 3.59
N PRO A 420 10.80 -6.30 4.58
CA PRO A 420 10.29 -5.70 5.81
C PRO A 420 11.33 -4.89 6.60
N TYR A 421 12.61 -5.30 6.53
CA TYR A 421 13.71 -4.60 7.21
C TYR A 421 14.04 -3.22 6.63
N ALA A 422 13.59 -2.93 5.41
CA ALA A 422 13.76 -1.66 4.72
C ALA A 422 12.41 -0.98 4.41
N ALA A 423 11.34 -1.45 5.05
CA ALA A 423 10.00 -0.92 4.89
C ALA A 423 9.89 0.51 5.43
N ILE A 424 9.00 1.29 4.83
CA ILE A 424 8.66 2.63 5.31
C ILE A 424 7.94 2.50 6.65
N SER A 425 8.32 3.32 7.63
CA SER A 425 7.71 3.25 8.96
C SER A 425 6.27 3.79 8.95
N TYR A 426 5.51 3.42 9.97
CA TYR A 426 4.14 3.94 10.17
C TYR A 426 4.10 5.48 10.17
N GLU A 427 5.03 6.12 10.87
CA GLU A 427 5.16 7.58 10.96
C GLU A 427 5.50 8.18 9.60
N GLU A 428 6.31 7.51 8.79
CA GLU A 428 6.64 8.00 7.46
C GLU A 428 5.45 7.96 6.49
N TRP A 429 4.54 6.98 6.64
CA TRP A 429 3.27 6.93 5.89
C TRP A 429 2.25 7.96 6.38
N ASN A 430 2.22 8.25 7.69
CA ASN A 430 1.11 8.98 8.31
C ASN A 430 1.45 10.39 8.79
N ASP A 431 2.71 10.76 8.95
CA ASP A 431 3.11 12.08 9.45
C ASP A 431 3.58 12.99 8.32
N PRO A 432 2.88 14.12 8.11
CA PRO A 432 3.34 15.13 7.17
C PRO A 432 4.75 15.61 7.53
N PRO A 433 5.59 15.99 6.55
CA PRO A 433 6.95 16.47 6.79
C PRO A 433 7.03 17.63 7.80
N THR A 434 5.97 18.43 7.93
CA THR A 434 5.86 19.54 8.88
C THR A 434 5.75 19.09 10.34
N VAL A 435 5.30 17.86 10.61
CA VAL A 435 5.17 17.26 11.97
C VAL A 435 6.45 16.55 12.41
N LYS A 436 7.24 16.03 11.45
CA LYS A 436 8.52 15.35 11.72
C LYS A 436 9.56 16.23 12.46
N TRP A 437 9.44 17.55 12.39
CA TRP A 437 10.36 18.49 13.04
C TRP A 437 9.94 18.93 14.46
N THR A 438 8.74 18.57 14.92
CA THR A 438 8.18 19.05 16.19
C THR A 438 7.90 17.95 17.22
N SER A 439 7.91 16.68 16.83
CA SER A 439 7.56 15.56 17.72
C SER A 439 8.76 14.63 17.94
N VAL A 440 9.28 14.60 19.17
CA VAL A 440 10.09 13.46 19.64
C VAL A 440 9.09 12.34 19.92
N SER A 441 8.91 11.40 18.99
CA SER A 441 8.05 10.24 19.20
C SER A 441 8.66 9.38 20.32
N ASN A 442 7.94 9.28 21.44
CA ASN A 442 8.32 8.41 22.55
C ASN A 442 8.10 6.95 22.08
N PRO A 443 9.13 6.08 22.07
CA PRO A 443 9.05 4.72 21.51
C PRO A 443 8.03 3.81 22.19
N LEU A 444 7.43 4.24 23.31
CA LEU A 444 6.37 3.53 24.02
C LEU A 444 4.96 3.72 23.44
N PHE A 445 4.78 4.61 22.45
CA PHE A 445 3.48 4.89 21.82
C PHE A 445 3.48 4.61 20.31
N LEU A 446 4.17 3.55 19.88
CA LEU A 446 3.99 3.00 18.53
C LEU A 446 2.58 2.38 18.44
N PRO A 447 1.65 2.90 17.63
CA PRO A 447 0.42 2.20 17.34
C PRO A 447 0.72 1.20 16.21
N LEU A 448 1.61 0.24 16.47
CA LEU A 448 1.62 -1.00 15.71
C LEU A 448 0.39 -1.76 16.21
N ILE A 449 -0.78 -1.45 15.66
CA ILE A 449 -1.93 -2.34 15.80
C ILE A 449 -1.67 -3.42 14.74
N PRO A 450 -1.15 -4.60 15.11
CA PRO A 450 -1.12 -5.71 14.16
C PRO A 450 -2.55 -5.92 13.65
N PRO A 451 -2.73 -6.27 12.37
CA PRO A 451 -4.05 -6.66 11.88
C PRO A 451 -4.65 -7.70 12.83
N GLN A 452 -5.95 -7.62 13.13
CA GLN A 452 -6.63 -8.62 13.95
C GLN A 452 -6.42 -9.99 13.29
N SER A 453 -5.44 -10.72 13.79
CA SER A 453 -4.89 -11.94 13.23
C SER A 453 -5.60 -13.13 13.87
N GLN A 454 -5.54 -14.28 13.19
CA GLN A 454 -6.19 -15.54 13.58
C GLN A 454 -5.58 -16.19 14.83
N GLY A 455 -4.91 -15.42 15.69
CA GLY A 455 -4.12 -15.89 16.83
C GLY A 455 -2.72 -16.37 16.43
N PHE A 456 -2.06 -17.08 17.36
CA PHE A 456 -0.76 -17.74 17.16
C PHE A 456 -0.83 -19.25 17.44
N THR A 457 0.13 -19.99 16.92
CA THR A 457 0.33 -21.42 17.22
C THR A 457 1.49 -21.55 18.20
N ALA A 458 1.26 -22.21 19.34
CA ALA A 458 2.32 -22.49 20.29
C ALA A 458 2.98 -23.84 19.97
N ILE A 459 4.31 -23.88 19.93
CA ILE A 459 5.12 -25.07 19.75
C ILE A 459 5.90 -25.32 21.05
N VAL A 460 5.63 -26.45 21.69
CA VAL A 460 6.33 -26.88 22.91
C VAL A 460 7.20 -28.09 22.61
N LEU A 461 8.52 -27.94 22.71
CA LEU A 461 9.45 -29.07 22.61
C LEU A 461 9.52 -29.76 23.96
N THR A 462 9.37 -31.08 23.99
CA THR A 462 9.48 -31.83 25.26
C THR A 462 10.38 -33.05 25.18
N TYR A 463 11.16 -33.27 26.25
CA TYR A 463 11.97 -34.47 26.44
C TYR A 463 11.86 -34.95 27.90
N ASP A 464 11.05 -35.98 28.11
CA ASP A 464 10.88 -36.68 29.40
C ASP A 464 10.44 -35.80 30.60
N ARG A 465 9.78 -34.66 30.36
CA ARG A 465 9.25 -33.76 31.40
C ARG A 465 7.74 -33.55 31.28
N VAL A 466 6.99 -34.65 31.36
CA VAL A 466 5.53 -34.65 31.15
C VAL A 466 4.78 -33.75 32.14
N GLU A 467 5.17 -33.74 33.41
CA GLU A 467 4.49 -32.90 34.42
C GLU A 467 4.68 -31.40 34.17
N SER A 468 5.90 -30.98 33.85
CA SER A 468 6.20 -29.58 33.52
C SER A 468 5.51 -29.17 32.23
N LEU A 469 5.55 -30.02 31.20
CA LEU A 469 4.83 -29.83 29.94
C LEU A 469 3.35 -29.57 30.18
N PHE A 470 2.69 -30.36 31.03
CA PHE A 470 1.26 -30.19 31.31
C PHE A 470 0.96 -28.86 32.02
N ARG A 471 1.87 -28.37 32.86
CA ARG A 471 1.75 -27.03 33.47
C ARG A 471 1.90 -25.93 32.42
N VAL A 472 2.91 -26.01 31.56
CA VAL A 472 3.12 -25.05 30.46
C VAL A 472 1.91 -25.01 29.53
N ILE A 473 1.39 -26.16 29.12
CA ILE A 473 0.18 -26.26 28.28
C ILE A 473 -1.01 -25.58 28.96
N THR A 474 -1.20 -25.81 30.26
CA THR A 474 -2.32 -25.22 31.01
C THR A 474 -2.21 -23.70 31.06
N GLU A 475 -1.03 -23.14 31.30
CA GLU A 475 -0.83 -21.68 31.34
C GLU A 475 -0.96 -21.05 29.94
N VAL A 476 -0.30 -21.61 28.93
CA VAL A 476 -0.38 -21.10 27.55
C VAL A 476 -1.81 -21.16 27.02
N SER A 477 -2.60 -22.18 27.39
CA SER A 477 -4.00 -22.31 26.97
C SER A 477 -4.95 -21.23 27.51
N LYS A 478 -4.52 -20.43 28.50
CA LYS A 478 -5.30 -19.31 29.02
C LYS A 478 -5.21 -18.07 28.12
N VAL A 479 -4.21 -18.00 27.24
CA VAL A 479 -3.97 -16.85 26.36
C VAL A 479 -5.10 -16.74 25.32
N PRO A 480 -5.84 -15.61 25.27
CA PRO A 480 -6.96 -15.43 24.35
C PRO A 480 -6.60 -15.60 22.88
N SER A 481 -5.41 -15.16 22.48
CA SER A 481 -4.92 -15.25 21.10
C SER A 481 -4.31 -16.59 20.71
N LEU A 482 -4.32 -17.62 21.58
CA LEU A 482 -3.87 -18.96 21.19
C LEU A 482 -4.87 -19.62 20.25
N SER A 483 -4.41 -20.04 19.07
CA SER A 483 -5.24 -20.71 18.05
C SER A 483 -5.07 -22.23 18.06
N LYS A 484 -3.82 -22.69 18.23
CA LYS A 484 -3.46 -24.11 18.20
C LYS A 484 -2.23 -24.38 19.06
N LEU A 485 -2.12 -25.58 19.63
CA LEU A 485 -0.96 -26.02 20.38
C LEU A 485 -0.36 -27.30 19.77
N LEU A 486 0.93 -27.24 19.45
CA LEU A 486 1.70 -28.32 18.87
C LEU A 486 2.78 -28.77 19.87
N VAL A 487 2.75 -30.04 20.26
CA VAL A 487 3.77 -30.63 21.12
C VAL A 487 4.72 -31.46 20.27
N VAL A 488 5.99 -31.06 20.27
CA VAL A 488 7.06 -31.78 19.58
C VAL A 488 7.66 -32.78 20.57
N TRP A 489 7.26 -34.04 20.46
CA TRP A 489 7.67 -35.12 21.32
C TRP A 489 9.05 -35.64 20.92
N ASN A 490 10.07 -35.28 21.69
CA ASN A 490 11.47 -35.51 21.34
C ASN A 490 12.07 -36.82 21.92
N ASN A 491 11.26 -37.62 22.61
CA ASN A 491 11.70 -38.86 23.26
C ASN A 491 11.30 -40.09 22.43
N GLN A 492 12.31 -40.77 21.85
CA GLN A 492 12.09 -41.96 21.01
C GLN A 492 11.93 -43.25 21.79
N ASN A 493 12.41 -43.27 23.03
CA ASN A 493 12.38 -44.44 23.89
C ASN A 493 11.04 -44.56 24.64
N LYS A 494 10.23 -43.50 24.64
CA LYS A 494 8.98 -43.40 25.40
C LYS A 494 7.85 -42.92 24.51
N ASN A 495 6.71 -43.60 24.56
CA ASN A 495 5.51 -43.11 23.91
C ASN A 495 4.97 -41.88 24.64
N PRO A 496 4.36 -40.91 23.92
CA PRO A 496 3.56 -39.87 24.55
C PRO A 496 2.48 -40.49 25.47
N PRO A 497 2.07 -39.79 26.55
CA PRO A 497 0.96 -40.23 27.39
C PRO A 497 -0.32 -40.45 26.57
N GLU A 498 -1.20 -41.33 27.05
CA GLU A 498 -2.53 -41.50 26.46
C GLU A 498 -3.30 -40.18 26.45
N GLU A 499 -4.09 -39.94 25.39
CA GLU A 499 -4.85 -38.69 25.19
C GLU A 499 -5.73 -38.31 26.39
N SER A 500 -6.20 -39.28 27.16
CA SER A 500 -7.01 -39.09 28.37
C SER A 500 -6.28 -38.36 29.51
N LEU A 501 -4.95 -38.44 29.54
CA LEU A 501 -4.10 -37.85 30.57
C LEU A 501 -3.72 -36.40 30.27
N TRP A 502 -3.93 -35.93 29.05
CA TRP A 502 -3.56 -34.57 28.65
C TRP A 502 -4.53 -33.53 29.23
N PRO A 503 -4.04 -32.31 29.53
CA PRO A 503 -4.91 -31.22 29.95
C PRO A 503 -6.01 -30.93 28.92
N LYS A 504 -7.26 -30.83 29.38
CA LYS A 504 -8.38 -30.44 28.52
C LYS A 504 -8.34 -28.94 28.29
N ILE A 505 -7.99 -28.54 27.08
CA ILE A 505 -7.88 -27.14 26.68
C ILE A 505 -8.92 -26.80 25.60
N ARG A 506 -9.16 -25.50 25.40
CA ARG A 506 -10.18 -24.99 24.45
C ARG A 506 -9.73 -25.01 22.99
N VAL A 507 -8.41 -25.09 22.75
CA VAL A 507 -7.80 -25.09 21.42
C VAL A 507 -7.39 -26.51 21.00
N PRO A 508 -7.27 -26.81 19.69
CA PRO A 508 -6.76 -28.10 19.25
C PRO A 508 -5.32 -28.32 19.73
N LEU A 509 -5.06 -29.46 20.37
CA LEU A 509 -3.74 -29.94 20.77
C LEU A 509 -3.32 -31.09 19.86
N LYS A 510 -2.15 -30.97 19.24
CA LYS A 510 -1.55 -32.03 18.41
C LYS A 510 -0.18 -32.43 18.94
N VAL A 511 0.10 -33.74 18.98
CA VAL A 511 1.41 -34.27 19.35
C VAL A 511 2.09 -34.83 18.10
N VAL A 512 3.28 -34.33 17.79
CA VAL A 512 4.12 -34.82 16.69
C VAL A 512 5.34 -35.52 17.25
N ARG A 513 5.57 -36.76 16.80
CA ARG A 513 6.72 -37.56 17.22
C ARG A 513 7.86 -37.34 16.25
N THR A 514 9.04 -37.01 16.78
CA THR A 514 10.23 -36.78 15.96
C THR A 514 10.93 -38.11 15.67
N ALA A 515 11.81 -38.18 14.67
CA ALA A 515 12.59 -39.39 14.39
C ALA A 515 13.85 -39.50 15.28
N GLU A 516 14.42 -38.35 15.68
CA GLU A 516 15.65 -38.24 16.46
C GLU A 516 15.51 -37.12 17.49
N ASN A 517 16.22 -37.21 18.62
CA ASN A 517 16.24 -36.17 19.63
C ASN A 517 17.11 -34.98 19.19
N LYS A 518 16.48 -33.92 18.67
CA LYS A 518 17.16 -32.69 18.21
C LYS A 518 16.43 -31.46 18.73
N LEU A 519 17.18 -30.45 19.17
CA LEU A 519 16.60 -29.16 19.59
C LEU A 519 15.97 -28.41 18.42
N SER A 520 16.50 -28.59 17.21
CA SER A 520 15.98 -27.98 15.99
C SER A 520 14.61 -28.52 15.58
N ASN A 521 14.12 -29.61 16.18
CA ASN A 521 12.83 -30.20 15.84
C ASN A 521 11.67 -29.21 16.03
N ARG A 522 11.76 -28.27 16.98
CA ARG A 522 10.73 -27.24 17.20
C ARG A 522 10.65 -26.18 16.09
N PHE A 523 11.61 -26.16 15.16
CA PHE A 523 11.68 -25.18 14.07
C PHE A 523 11.34 -25.79 12.70
N PHE A 524 10.82 -27.02 12.67
CA PHE A 524 10.35 -27.60 11.40
C PHE A 524 9.01 -26.97 10.98
N PRO A 525 8.78 -26.78 9.66
CA PRO A 525 7.52 -26.28 9.13
C PRO A 525 6.48 -27.40 9.14
N TYR A 526 5.88 -27.65 10.31
CA TYR A 526 4.82 -28.64 10.48
C TYR A 526 3.55 -28.21 9.74
N ASP A 527 2.89 -29.13 9.03
CA ASP A 527 1.66 -28.86 8.28
C ASP A 527 0.53 -28.38 9.20
N GLU A 528 0.60 -28.67 10.49
CA GLU A 528 -0.35 -28.20 11.49
C GLU A 528 -0.24 -26.71 11.84
N ILE A 529 0.85 -26.03 11.45
CA ILE A 529 1.03 -24.59 11.67
C ILE A 529 0.23 -23.81 10.62
N GLU A 530 -0.90 -23.26 11.04
CA GLU A 530 -1.84 -22.52 10.17
C GLU A 530 -1.88 -21.01 10.46
N THR A 531 -1.20 -20.57 11.53
CA THR A 531 -1.16 -19.16 11.95
C THR A 531 0.12 -18.47 11.49
N GLU A 532 0.05 -17.15 11.25
CA GLU A 532 1.20 -16.35 10.86
C GLU A 532 2.23 -16.16 12.00
N ALA A 533 1.76 -16.16 13.25
CA ALA A 533 2.62 -16.07 14.43
C ALA A 533 2.82 -17.45 15.07
N VAL A 534 4.05 -17.73 15.52
CA VAL A 534 4.43 -18.96 16.22
C VAL A 534 5.10 -18.59 17.54
N LEU A 535 4.64 -19.19 18.64
CA LEU A 535 5.30 -19.11 19.94
C LEU A 535 6.08 -20.41 20.17
N ALA A 536 7.41 -20.37 20.08
CA ALA A 536 8.24 -21.51 20.47
C ALA A 536 8.63 -21.38 21.95
N ILE A 537 8.27 -22.35 22.77
CA ILE A 537 8.53 -22.36 24.22
C ILE A 537 9.05 -23.71 24.69
N ASP A 538 9.89 -23.71 25.73
CA ASP A 538 10.39 -24.92 26.36
C ASP A 538 9.43 -25.47 27.42
N ASP A 539 9.51 -26.79 27.67
CA ASP A 539 8.56 -27.52 28.53
C ASP A 539 8.73 -27.26 30.04
N ASP A 540 9.67 -26.42 30.45
CA ASP A 540 9.92 -26.00 31.83
C ASP A 540 9.75 -24.49 32.10
N ILE A 541 9.35 -23.71 31.09
CA ILE A 541 9.11 -22.27 31.25
C ILE A 541 7.70 -22.01 31.78
N ILE A 542 7.59 -21.88 33.10
CA ILE A 542 6.32 -21.63 33.81
C ILE A 542 6.18 -20.19 34.34
N MET A 543 7.18 -19.33 34.13
CA MET A 543 7.21 -17.97 34.67
C MET A 543 6.41 -16.97 33.83
N LEU A 544 6.05 -17.32 32.59
CA LEU A 544 5.32 -16.43 31.69
C LEU A 544 3.83 -16.47 32.00
N THR A 545 3.28 -15.31 32.34
CA THR A 545 1.84 -15.13 32.58
C THR A 545 1.07 -15.05 31.27
N SER A 546 -0.24 -15.32 31.33
CA SER A 546 -1.12 -15.17 30.16
C SER A 546 -1.08 -13.75 29.58
N ASP A 547 -0.95 -12.75 30.45
CA ASP A 547 -0.98 -11.34 30.07
C ASP A 547 0.32 -10.93 29.38
N GLU A 548 1.47 -11.45 29.83
CA GLU A 548 2.76 -11.25 29.17
C GLU A 548 2.82 -11.93 27.80
N LEU A 549 2.26 -13.13 27.67
CA LEU A 549 2.17 -13.84 26.39
C LEU A 549 1.22 -13.12 25.43
N GLN A 550 0.07 -12.64 25.93
CA GLN A 550 -0.88 -11.86 25.14
C GLN A 550 -0.25 -10.54 24.68
N PHE A 551 0.40 -9.82 25.59
CA PHE A 551 1.12 -8.60 25.27
C PHE A 551 2.26 -8.86 24.28
N GLY A 552 3.03 -9.94 24.48
CA GLY A 552 4.10 -10.34 23.56
C GLY A 552 3.57 -10.60 22.16
N TYR A 553 2.41 -11.26 22.04
CA TYR A 553 1.73 -11.46 20.76
C TYR A 553 1.28 -10.14 20.13
N GLU A 554 0.65 -9.25 20.90
CA GLU A 554 0.16 -7.94 20.42
C GLU A 554 1.30 -6.98 20.05
N ALA A 555 2.42 -7.06 20.75
CA ALA A 555 3.59 -6.20 20.55
C ALA A 555 4.57 -6.74 19.49
N THR A 556 4.46 -8.02 19.10
CA THR A 556 5.29 -8.60 18.04
C THR A 556 4.78 -8.09 16.69
N PRO A 557 5.55 -7.26 15.96
CA PRO A 557 5.19 -6.91 14.59
C PRO A 557 5.12 -8.20 13.78
N SER A 558 4.15 -8.32 12.88
CA SER A 558 4.11 -9.39 11.88
C SER A 558 5.32 -9.26 10.95
N ALA A 559 6.49 -9.70 11.43
CA ALA A 559 7.77 -9.58 10.77
C ALA A 559 8.22 -10.97 10.36
N SER A 560 8.18 -11.24 9.05
CA SER A 560 8.72 -12.43 8.43
C SER A 560 10.25 -12.49 8.65
N CYS A 561 10.71 -13.11 9.73
CA CYS A 561 12.14 -13.34 9.94
C CYS A 561 12.64 -14.47 9.02
N SER A 562 13.62 -14.16 8.16
CA SER A 562 14.35 -15.13 7.34
C SER A 562 15.66 -15.53 8.04
N CYS A 563 15.82 -16.81 8.36
CA CYS A 563 17.09 -17.36 8.83
C CYS A 563 18.04 -17.57 7.64
N ARG A 564 19.27 -17.06 7.77
CA ARG A 564 20.37 -17.17 6.80
C ARG A 564 20.99 -18.57 6.91
N GLU A 565 20.89 -19.40 5.87
CA GLU A 565 21.66 -20.67 5.80
C GLU A 565 22.94 -20.48 4.98
N GLU A 566 24.09 -20.71 5.62
CA GLU A 566 25.37 -20.99 4.97
C GLU A 566 25.53 -22.50 4.74
N HIS A 567 25.76 -22.86 3.47
CA HIS A 567 26.35 -24.10 2.93
C HIS A 567 25.60 -25.46 2.91
N HIS A 568 25.30 -25.86 1.65
CA HIS A 568 25.38 -27.19 1.02
C HIS A 568 24.71 -28.42 1.68
N HIS A 569 23.40 -28.58 1.45
CA HIS A 569 22.74 -29.68 0.71
C HIS A 569 21.20 -29.56 0.88
N ARG A 570 20.41 -29.71 -0.21
CA ARG A 570 18.92 -29.72 -0.18
C ARG A 570 18.37 -30.71 0.87
N PRO A 571 17.25 -30.45 1.58
CA PRO A 571 15.92 -30.25 0.96
C PRO A 571 14.88 -29.33 1.66
N LYS A 572 13.84 -28.96 0.87
CA LYS A 572 12.45 -28.52 1.20
C LYS A 572 12.21 -27.20 1.98
N ALA A 573 11.31 -26.42 1.38
CA ALA A 573 10.74 -25.11 1.76
C ALA A 573 10.74 -24.79 3.27
N THR A 574 11.49 -23.77 3.65
CA THR A 574 11.49 -23.14 4.97
C THR A 574 10.43 -22.04 5.03
N GLN A 575 9.45 -22.18 5.93
CA GLN A 575 8.50 -21.12 6.31
C GLN A 575 9.21 -20.10 7.22
N PRO A 576 8.86 -18.79 7.14
CA PRO A 576 9.40 -17.79 8.06
C PRO A 576 8.86 -18.07 9.48
N THR A 577 9.76 -18.40 10.39
CA THR A 577 9.46 -18.66 11.81
C THR A 577 9.91 -17.44 12.61
N VAL A 578 8.99 -16.78 13.32
CA VAL A 578 9.35 -15.82 14.36
C VAL A 578 9.58 -16.61 15.65
N VAL A 579 10.81 -16.62 16.14
CA VAL A 579 11.19 -17.29 17.39
C VAL A 579 11.31 -16.23 18.48
N ILE A 580 10.36 -16.19 19.42
CA ILE A 580 10.53 -15.43 20.66
C ILE A 580 11.48 -16.24 21.54
N HIS A 581 12.77 -15.94 21.48
CA HIS A 581 13.76 -16.48 22.40
C HIS A 581 13.65 -15.77 23.75
N THR A 582 13.23 -16.48 24.80
CA THR A 582 13.55 -16.11 26.18
C THR A 582 14.78 -16.92 26.59
N THR A 583 15.96 -16.39 26.30
CA THR A 583 17.21 -16.89 26.90
C THR A 583 17.46 -16.11 28.19
N GLU A 584 17.59 -16.82 29.31
CA GLU A 584 18.59 -16.42 30.32
C GLU A 584 19.99 -16.80 29.84
#